data_AF-A0A1T5J7H4-F1
#
_entry.id   AF-A0A1T5J7H4-F1
#
_cell.length_a   1.000
_cell.length_b   1.000
_cell.length_c   1.000
_cell.angle_alpha   90.00
_cell.angle_beta   90.00
_cell.angle_gamma   90.00
#
_symmetry.space_group_name_H-M   'P 1'
#
loop_
_entity.id
_entity.type
_entity.pdbx_description
1 polymer ?
#
loop_
_entity_poly.entity_id
_entity_poly.type
_entity_poly.pdbx_seq_one_letter_code
_entity_poly.pdbx_strand_id
1 'polypeptide(L)'
;MKNIKDILKYRIEEMNRKKEVVTKQMENNLDYIEERNNQKVERIQTRLKARGANDEEINNIIQEYAEEKEKMKEEVRTMMRERLDELNKIKKDLIKQFDELSDEKNQ
;
A
#
# COMPACT_ATOMS: atom_id res chain seq x y z
N MET A 1 -34.92 -10.97 11.46
CA MET A 1 -34.27 -9.94 10.62
C MET A 1 -33.20 -9.25 11.45
N LYS A 2 -31.98 -9.03 10.93
CA LYS A 2 -30.95 -8.27 11.67
C LYS A 2 -31.34 -6.79 11.72
N ASN A 3 -31.12 -6.12 12.85
CA ASN A 3 -31.36 -4.69 12.99
C ASN A 3 -30.41 -3.92 12.06
N ILE A 4 -30.90 -2.89 11.37
CA ILE A 4 -30.10 -2.04 10.48
C ILE A 4 -28.85 -1.48 11.18
N LYS A 5 -28.94 -1.18 12.49
CA LYS A 5 -27.80 -0.72 13.30
C LYS A 5 -26.71 -1.77 13.46
N ASP A 6 -27.06 -3.04 13.60
CA ASP A 6 -26.09 -4.13 13.73
C ASP A 6 -25.40 -4.39 12.38
N ILE A 7 -26.13 -4.22 11.28
CA ILE A 7 -25.57 -4.31 9.93
C ILE A 7 -24.53 -3.20 9.72
N LEU A 8 -24.85 -1.96 10.08
CA LEU A 8 -23.94 -0.82 9.95
C LEU A 8 -22.68 -0.97 10.83
N LYS A 9 -22.83 -1.40 12.09
CA LYS A 9 -21.68 -1.72 12.96
C LYS A 9 -20.76 -2.76 12.33
N TYR A 10 -21.33 -3.86 11.85
CA TYR A 10 -20.55 -4.91 11.19
C TYR A 10 -19.80 -4.39 9.95
N ARG A 11 -20.43 -3.52 9.14
CA ARG A 11 -19.78 -2.93 7.95
C ARG A 11 -18.66 -1.96 8.32
N ILE A 12 -18.81 -1.16 9.38
CA ILE A 12 -17.74 -0.27 9.88
C ILE A 12 -16.53 -1.10 10.33
N GLU A 13 -16.75 -2.19 11.07
CA GLU A 13 -15.67 -3.12 11.43
C GLU A 13 -15.05 -3.79 10.21
N GLU A 14 -15.85 -4.16 9.21
CA GLU A 14 -15.37 -4.70 7.94
C GLU A 14 -14.42 -3.72 7.23
N MET A 15 -14.72 -2.41 7.25
CA MET A 15 -13.83 -1.39 6.68
C MET A 15 -12.50 -1.31 7.45
N ASN A 16 -12.51 -1.42 8.78
CA ASN A 16 -11.28 -1.46 9.57
C ASN A 16 -10.42 -2.70 9.23
N ARG A 17 -11.05 -3.88 9.12
CA ARG A 17 -10.33 -5.11 8.72
C ARG A 17 -9.74 -4.98 7.31
N LYS A 18 -10.49 -4.42 6.36
CA LYS A 18 -9.98 -4.17 5.00
C LYS A 18 -8.82 -3.19 5.00
N LYS A 19 -8.87 -2.15 5.84
CA LYS A 19 -7.78 -1.20 6.02
C LYS A 19 -6.49 -1.91 6.44
N GLU A 20 -6.56 -2.79 7.44
CA GLU A 20 -5.41 -3.59 7.90
C GLU A 20 -4.85 -4.48 6.80
N VAL A 21 -5.71 -5.12 6.01
CA VAL A 21 -5.29 -5.95 4.86
C VAL A 21 -4.56 -5.11 3.83
N VAL A 22 -5.08 -3.93 3.47
CA VAL A 22 -4.43 -3.02 2.51
C VAL A 22 -3.09 -2.52 3.04
N THR A 23 -3.00 -2.18 4.32
CA THR A 23 -1.73 -1.77 4.95
C THR A 23 -0.68 -2.89 4.89
N LYS A 24 -1.06 -4.13 5.25
CA LYS A 24 -0.15 -5.28 5.13
C LYS A 24 0.27 -5.57 3.69
N GLN A 25 -0.65 -5.42 2.73
CA GLN A 25 -0.33 -5.57 1.31
C GLN A 25 0.67 -4.51 0.84
N MET A 26 0.56 -3.27 1.33
CA MET A 26 1.54 -2.22 1.06
C MET A 26 2.93 -2.61 1.57
N GLU A 27 3.03 -3.01 2.84
CA GLU A 27 4.28 -3.44 3.47
C GLU A 27 4.93 -4.58 2.68
N ASN A 28 4.18 -5.65 2.40
CA ASN A 28 4.67 -6.79 1.62
C ASN A 28 5.14 -6.40 0.21
N ASN A 29 4.43 -5.47 -0.46
CA ASN A 29 4.82 -5.02 -1.78
C ASN A 29 6.11 -4.18 -1.75
N LEU A 30 6.28 -3.33 -0.73
CA LEU A 30 7.49 -2.53 -0.55
C LEU A 30 8.70 -3.42 -0.26
N ASP A 31 8.53 -4.43 0.61
CA ASP A 31 9.57 -5.41 0.93
C ASP A 31 9.95 -6.23 -0.32
N TYR A 32 8.96 -6.68 -1.10
CA TYR A 32 9.21 -7.39 -2.35
C TYR A 32 9.97 -6.54 -3.38
N ILE A 33 9.65 -5.25 -3.51
CA ILE A 33 10.38 -4.32 -4.38
C ILE A 33 11.84 -4.19 -3.93
N GLU A 34 12.06 -4.05 -2.61
CA GLU A 34 13.39 -3.92 -2.04
C GLU A 34 14.23 -5.18 -2.30
N GLU A 35 13.70 -6.36 -1.97
CA GLU A 35 14.39 -7.64 -2.16
C GLU A 35 14.72 -7.89 -3.64
N ARG A 36 13.74 -7.70 -4.53
CA ARG A 36 13.91 -7.93 -5.97
C ARG A 36 14.94 -6.98 -6.58
N ASN A 37 14.96 -5.73 -6.15
CA ASN A 37 15.92 -4.75 -6.66
C ASN A 37 17.34 -5.07 -6.15
N ASN A 38 17.49 -5.40 -4.87
CA ASN A 38 18.79 -5.81 -4.32
C ASN A 38 19.37 -7.03 -5.05
N GLN A 39 18.55 -8.06 -5.30
CA GLN A 39 18.94 -9.23 -6.11
C GLN A 39 19.27 -8.86 -7.58
N LYS A 40 18.62 -7.83 -8.14
CA LYS A 40 18.91 -7.35 -9.51
C LYS A 40 20.26 -6.62 -9.54
N VAL A 41 20.49 -5.72 -8.58
CA VAL A 41 21.74 -4.97 -8.40
C VAL A 41 22.92 -5.92 -8.22
N GLU A 42 22.84 -6.90 -7.32
CA GLU A 42 23.93 -7.87 -7.09
C GLU A 42 24.29 -8.68 -8.35
N ARG A 43 23.27 -9.13 -9.10
CA ARG A 43 23.48 -9.87 -10.36
C ARG A 43 24.14 -8.99 -11.42
N ILE A 44 23.76 -7.72 -11.50
CA ILE A 44 24.32 -6.78 -12.46
C ILE A 44 25.77 -6.44 -12.09
N GLN A 45 26.03 -6.12 -10.82
CA GLN A 45 27.38 -5.89 -10.30
C GLN A 45 28.30 -7.07 -10.64
N THR A 46 27.86 -8.30 -10.37
CA THR A 46 28.65 -9.51 -10.64
C THR A 46 28.96 -9.66 -12.13
N ARG A 47 27.96 -9.45 -13.00
CA ARG A 47 28.13 -9.56 -14.47
C ARG A 47 29.03 -8.46 -15.03
N LEU A 48 28.91 -7.23 -14.55
CA LEU A 48 29.70 -6.10 -15.00
C LEU A 48 31.17 -6.25 -14.57
N LYS A 49 31.41 -6.64 -13.30
CA LYS A 49 32.76 -6.95 -12.82
C LYS A 49 33.41 -8.08 -13.62
N ALA A 50 32.66 -9.14 -13.93
CA ALA A 50 33.15 -10.25 -14.76
C ALA A 50 33.50 -9.83 -16.20
N ARG A 51 32.94 -8.72 -16.69
CA ARG A 51 33.24 -8.13 -18.00
C ARG A 51 34.34 -7.07 -17.96
N GLY A 52 34.91 -6.80 -16.79
CA GLY A 52 35.94 -5.77 -16.62
C GLY A 52 35.40 -4.34 -16.63
N ALA A 53 34.10 -4.14 -16.39
CA ALA A 53 33.56 -2.80 -16.17
C ALA A 53 34.23 -2.19 -14.94
N ASN A 54 34.52 -0.89 -15.01
CA ASN A 54 35.11 -0.18 -13.88
C ASN A 54 34.04 0.17 -12.83
N ASP A 55 34.49 0.57 -11.65
CA ASP A 55 33.57 0.88 -10.54
C ASP A 55 32.66 2.08 -10.84
N GLU A 56 33.08 3.03 -11.69
CA GLU A 56 32.28 4.20 -12.06
C GLU A 56 31.09 3.82 -12.97
N GLU A 57 31.33 2.98 -13.98
CA GLU A 57 30.29 2.41 -14.85
C GLU A 57 29.28 1.59 -14.04
N ILE A 58 29.79 0.79 -13.10
CA ILE A 58 28.96 -0.02 -12.21
C ILE A 58 28.11 0.89 -11.31
N ASN A 59 28.70 1.92 -10.70
CA ASN A 59 27.99 2.83 -9.81
C ASN A 59 26.89 3.62 -10.53
N ASN A 60 27.15 4.11 -11.74
CA ASN A 60 26.16 4.81 -12.54
C ASN A 60 24.94 3.92 -12.82
N ILE A 61 25.16 2.67 -13.21
CA ILE A 61 24.08 1.71 -13.48
C ILE A 61 23.32 1.37 -12.18
N ILE A 62 23.99 1.19 -11.05
CA ILE A 62 23.34 0.93 -9.76
C ILE A 62 22.46 2.11 -9.35
N GLN A 63 22.93 3.34 -9.57
CA GLN A 63 22.18 4.54 -9.24
C GLN A 63 20.87 4.60 -10.03
N GLU A 64 20.89 4.31 -11.33
CA GLU A 64 19.67 4.24 -12.15
C GLU A 64 18.66 3.22 -11.58
N TYR A 65 19.12 2.05 -11.12
CA TYR A 65 18.25 1.06 -10.49
C TYR A 65 17.72 1.50 -9.11
N ALA A 66 18.49 2.28 -8.36
CA ALA A 66 18.04 2.85 -7.10
C ALA A 66 16.94 3.90 -7.33
N GLU A 67 17.06 4.72 -8.37
CA GLU A 67 16.03 5.67 -8.78
C GLU A 67 14.76 4.96 -9.27
N GLU A 68 14.91 3.91 -10.11
CA GLU A 68 13.79 3.06 -10.54
C GLU A 68 13.09 2.41 -9.33
N LYS A 69 13.86 1.97 -8.31
CA LYS A 69 13.33 1.41 -7.06
C LYS A 69 12.40 2.38 -6.36
N GLU A 70 12.86 3.61 -6.14
CA GLU A 70 12.12 4.60 -5.38
C GLU A 70 10.88 5.06 -6.15
N LYS A 71 10.95 5.13 -7.48
CA LYS A 71 9.75 5.36 -8.31
C LYS A 71 8.70 4.26 -8.12
N MET A 72 9.09 3.00 -8.17
CA MET A 72 8.17 1.87 -7.95
C MET A 72 7.57 1.89 -6.53
N LYS A 73 8.37 2.21 -5.51
CA LYS A 73 7.86 2.36 -4.14
C LYS A 73 6.84 3.48 -4.04
N GLU A 74 7.07 4.61 -4.71
CA GLU A 74 6.14 5.73 -4.68
C GLU A 74 4.82 5.42 -5.41
N GLU A 75 4.87 4.68 -6.51
CA GLU A 75 3.68 4.18 -7.21
C GLU A 75 2.85 3.27 -6.27
N VAL A 76 3.51 2.34 -5.56
CA VAL A 76 2.84 1.49 -4.56
C VAL A 76 2.23 2.32 -3.43
N ARG A 77 2.99 3.27 -2.86
CA ARG A 77 2.48 4.15 -1.79
C ARG A 77 1.27 4.95 -2.26
N THR A 78 1.29 5.46 -3.49
CA THR A 78 0.20 6.24 -4.08
C THR A 78 -1.06 5.39 -4.22
N MET A 79 -0.96 4.23 -4.88
CA MET A 79 -2.11 3.32 -5.05
C MET A 79 -2.71 2.87 -3.71
N MET A 80 -1.86 2.62 -2.70
CA MET A 80 -2.34 2.21 -1.39
C MET A 80 -2.98 3.36 -0.62
N ARG A 81 -2.46 4.58 -0.75
CA ARG A 81 -3.08 5.79 -0.17
C ARG A 81 -4.48 5.99 -0.74
N GLU A 82 -4.65 5.93 -2.05
CA GLU A 82 -5.96 6.08 -2.71
C GLU A 82 -6.96 5.05 -2.20
N ARG A 83 -6.57 3.77 -2.10
CA ARG A 83 -7.43 2.71 -1.56
C ARG A 83 -7.79 2.93 -0.08
N LEU A 84 -6.84 3.39 0.73
CA LEU A 84 -7.09 3.69 2.14
C LEU A 84 -8.06 4.88 2.28
N ASP A 85 -7.94 5.88 1.41
CA ASP A 85 -8.82 7.05 1.39
C ASP A 85 -10.25 6.66 0.97
N GLU A 86 -10.42 5.79 -0.02
CA GLU A 86 -11.72 5.22 -0.38
C GLU A 86 -12.36 4.46 0.78
N LEU A 87 -11.61 3.59 1.47
CA LEU A 87 -12.09 2.86 2.64
C LEU A 87 -12.50 3.82 3.78
N ASN A 88 -11.71 4.86 4.02
CA ASN A 88 -12.01 5.88 5.02
C ASN A 88 -13.26 6.69 4.66
N LYS A 89 -13.45 7.01 3.38
CA LYS A 89 -14.65 7.71 2.90
C LYS A 89 -15.90 6.87 3.13
N ILE A 90 -15.90 5.61 2.70
CA ILE A 90 -17.01 4.67 2.93
C ILE A 90 -17.29 4.53 4.42
N LYS A 91 -16.25 4.41 5.26
CA LYS A 91 -16.42 4.32 6.72
C LYS A 91 -17.10 5.55 7.29
N LYS A 92 -16.71 6.76 6.87
CA LYS A 92 -17.34 8.02 7.33
C LYS A 92 -18.81 8.08 6.93
N ASP A 93 -19.14 7.69 5.70
CA ASP A 93 -20.53 7.67 5.22
C ASP A 93 -21.39 6.69 6.02
N LEU A 94 -20.85 5.51 6.37
CA LEU A 94 -21.52 4.53 7.23
C LEU A 94 -21.75 5.03 8.66
N ILE A 95 -20.78 5.75 9.24
CA ILE A 95 -20.92 6.36 10.57
C ILE A 95 -22.02 7.42 10.54
N LYS A 96 -22.05 8.28 9.51
CA LYS A 96 -23.10 9.30 9.34
C LYS A 96 -24.50 8.67 9.29
N GLN A 97 -24.67 7.61 8.50
CA GLN A 97 -25.94 6.87 8.45
C GLN A 97 -26.31 6.23 9.80
N PHE A 98 -25.32 5.73 10.54
CA PHE A 98 -25.53 5.15 11.87
C PHE A 98 -26.01 6.19 12.89
N ASP A 99 -25.43 7.39 12.84
CA ASP A 99 -25.76 8.51 13.72
C ASP A 99 -27.15 9.07 13.40
N GLU A 100 -27.49 9.27 12.11
CA GLU A 100 -28.82 9.73 11.67
C GLU A 100 -29.94 8.78 12.14
N LEU A 101 -29.73 7.46 12.07
CA LEU A 101 -30.67 6.45 12.59
C LEU A 101 -30.75 6.42 14.13
N SER A 102 -29.84 7.11 14.82
CA SER A 102 -29.87 7.27 16.28
C SER A 102 -30.65 8.50 16.70
N ASP A 103 -30.67 9.54 15.88
CA ASP A 103 -31.43 10.76 16.12
C ASP A 103 -32.92 10.63 15.75
N GLU A 104 -33.26 9.87 14.70
CA GLU A 104 -34.67 9.62 14.29
C GLU A 104 -35.54 8.90 15.34
N LYS A 105 -34.94 8.28 16.36
CA LYS A 105 -35.70 7.65 17.47
C LYS A 105 -36.11 8.62 18.58
N ASN A 106 -35.62 9.86 18.54
CA ASN A 106 -35.86 10.89 19.57
C ASN A 106 -36.86 11.99 19.13
N GLN A 107 -37.53 11.81 17.99
CA GLN A 107 -38.72 12.57 17.56
C GLN A 107 -39.95 11.68 17.55
#